data_AF-A0A2I0WAR6-F1
#
_entry.id   AF-A0A2I0WAR6-F1
#
_cell.length_a   1.000
_cell.length_b   1.000
_cell.length_c   1.000
_cell.angle_alpha   90.00
_cell.angle_beta   90.00
_cell.angle_gamma   90.00
#
_symmetry.space_group_name_H-M   'P 1'
#
loop_
_entity.id
_entity.type
_entity.pdbx_description
1 polymer ?
#
loop_
_entity_poly.entity_id
_entity_poly.type
_entity_poly.pdbx_seq_one_letter_code
_entity_poly.pdbx_strand_id
1 'polypeptide(L)'
;MTSLLMLDLSKNRTNGYIPPCLLEEGIHLQVLNLRENQLRGAIPNKINKKGELQIVILRDNQLEGWLPRSLSNYQSLGILNLNFSNNLFEGDILIIIGQLTSLQVLNISHNKLTGKIIPQLENLSQLESLDLSMNSLYGKIPQELASLDFLEYLNLSYNKLVGNIPIGGQFFTFTNYSFEGNIELCLHPCNTSVPSVNNTTI
;
A
#
# COMPACT_ATOMS: atom_id res chain seq x y z
N MET A 1 2.06 5.44 34.69
CA MET A 1 1.03 5.68 33.66
C MET A 1 1.11 4.53 32.68
N THR A 2 0.02 3.80 32.47
CA THR A 2 -0.03 2.68 31.53
C THR A 2 -0.08 3.21 30.10
N SER A 3 0.97 2.96 29.32
CA SER A 3 1.04 3.32 27.90
C SER A 3 0.09 2.44 27.11
N LEU A 4 -0.83 3.03 26.35
CA LEU A 4 -1.65 2.27 25.40
C LEU A 4 -0.78 1.92 24.19
N LEU A 5 -0.48 0.63 24.03
CA LEU A 5 0.34 0.13 22.91
C LEU A 5 -0.51 -0.27 21.70
N MET A 6 -1.74 -0.71 21.94
CA MET A 6 -2.66 -1.18 20.91
C MET A 6 -4.01 -0.53 21.08
N LEU A 7 -4.52 0.05 20.00
CA LEU A 7 -5.90 0.50 19.88
C LEU A 7 -6.56 -0.27 18.74
N ASP A 8 -7.50 -1.15 19.07
CA ASP A 8 -8.36 -1.83 18.11
C ASP A 8 -9.80 -1.39 18.30
N LEU A 9 -10.33 -0.66 17.32
CA LEU A 9 -11.73 -0.26 17.21
C LEU A 9 -12.37 -0.82 15.93
N SER A 10 -11.81 -1.91 15.39
CA SER A 10 -12.26 -2.47 14.13
C SER A 10 -13.68 -3.03 14.16
N LYS A 11 -14.33 -3.10 12.99
CA LYS A 11 -15.66 -3.69 12.79
C LYS A 11 -16.75 -3.03 13.63
N ASN A 12 -16.70 -1.70 13.70
CA ASN A 12 -17.69 -0.89 14.40
C ASN A 12 -18.43 0.03 13.42
N ARG A 13 -19.32 0.86 13.96
CA ARG A 13 -20.01 1.93 13.21
C ARG A 13 -19.38 3.30 13.50
N THR A 14 -18.09 3.32 13.83
CA THR A 14 -17.38 4.56 14.18
C THR A 14 -17.39 5.46 12.96
N ASN A 15 -17.89 6.68 13.14
CA ASN A 15 -17.96 7.69 12.08
C ASN A 15 -17.10 8.90 12.45
N GLY A 16 -17.06 9.90 11.56
CA GLY A 16 -16.26 11.10 11.78
C GLY A 16 -14.81 10.91 11.31
N TYR A 17 -13.86 11.55 11.97
CA TYR A 17 -12.47 11.64 11.52
C TYR A 17 -11.55 10.88 12.49
N ILE A 18 -10.38 10.45 12.00
CA ILE A 18 -9.32 9.95 12.87
C ILE A 18 -8.88 11.10 13.79
N PRO A 19 -9.01 10.99 15.13
CA PRO A 19 -8.61 12.06 16.04
C PRO A 19 -7.10 12.32 15.93
N PRO A 20 -6.66 13.58 15.70
CA PRO A 20 -5.23 13.90 15.58
C PRO A 20 -4.41 13.46 16.79
N CYS A 21 -4.99 13.53 17.98
CA CYS A 21 -4.32 13.15 19.22
C CYS A 21 -3.80 11.71 19.24
N LEU A 22 -4.39 10.78 18.48
CA LEU A 22 -3.89 9.40 18.35
C LEU A 22 -2.52 9.32 17.70
N LEU A 23 -2.13 10.34 16.94
CA LEU A 23 -0.88 10.42 16.19
C LEU A 23 0.03 11.54 16.71
N GLU A 24 -0.34 12.24 17.79
CA GLU A 24 0.44 13.34 18.39
C GLU A 24 1.52 12.85 19.37
N GLU A 25 2.39 13.76 19.81
CA GLU A 25 3.44 13.46 20.79
C GLU A 25 2.84 13.03 22.14
N GLY A 26 3.48 12.05 22.80
CA GLY A 26 3.03 11.50 24.08
C GLY A 26 2.11 10.28 23.97
N ILE A 27 1.65 9.94 22.76
CA ILE A 27 1.00 8.65 22.48
C ILE A 27 2.03 7.69 21.87
N HIS A 28 2.15 6.52 22.50
CA HIS A 28 3.12 5.46 22.17
C HIS A 28 2.40 4.23 21.60
N LEU A 29 1.49 4.45 20.65
CA LEU A 29 0.80 3.37 19.97
C LEU A 29 1.77 2.64 19.03
N GLN A 30 1.73 1.31 19.08
CA GLN A 30 2.40 0.39 18.18
C GLN A 30 1.43 -0.20 17.17
N VAL A 31 0.18 -0.43 17.57
CA VAL A 31 -0.86 -0.97 16.70
C VAL A 31 -2.08 -0.05 16.71
N LEU A 32 -2.46 0.42 15.53
CA LEU A 32 -3.70 1.15 15.29
C LEU A 32 -4.55 0.38 14.29
N ASN A 33 -5.62 -0.25 14.77
CA ASN A 33 -6.58 -0.97 13.94
C ASN A 33 -7.96 -0.29 13.99
N LEU A 34 -8.33 0.36 12.89
CA LEU A 34 -9.59 1.07 12.70
C LEU A 34 -10.43 0.49 11.55
N ARG A 35 -10.10 -0.72 11.07
CA ARG A 35 -10.72 -1.28 9.87
C ARG A 35 -12.24 -1.47 9.99
N GLU A 36 -12.93 -1.53 8.86
CA GLU A 36 -14.36 -1.81 8.78
C GLU A 36 -15.18 -0.85 9.67
N ASN A 37 -15.10 0.44 9.35
CA ASN A 37 -15.82 1.53 10.03
C ASN A 37 -16.39 2.52 8.98
N GLN A 38 -16.88 3.67 9.43
CA GLN A 38 -17.41 4.76 8.60
C GLN A 38 -16.58 6.05 8.76
N LEU A 39 -15.27 5.91 9.02
CA LEU A 39 -14.37 7.05 9.16
C LEU A 39 -14.19 7.73 7.81
N ARG A 40 -14.12 9.06 7.82
CA ARG A 40 -14.02 9.93 6.65
C ARG A 40 -12.90 10.95 6.81
N GLY A 41 -12.64 11.68 5.72
CA GLY A 41 -11.61 12.73 5.69
C GLY A 41 -10.19 12.17 5.64
N ALA A 42 -9.21 13.07 5.74
CA ALA A 42 -7.80 12.72 5.62
C ALA A 42 -7.19 12.17 6.91
N ILE A 43 -6.10 11.41 6.77
CA ILE A 43 -5.23 11.06 7.89
C ILE A 43 -4.60 12.37 8.43
N PRO A 44 -4.62 12.60 9.76
CA PRO A 44 -4.01 13.79 10.36
C PRO A 44 -2.55 13.97 9.94
N ASN A 45 -2.18 15.20 9.58
CA ASN A 45 -0.88 15.51 8.99
C ASN A 45 0.28 15.59 9.99
N LYS A 46 -0.03 15.75 11.28
CA LYS A 46 0.95 15.72 12.38
C LYS A 46 1.00 14.31 12.93
N ILE A 47 2.00 13.56 12.47
CA ILE A 47 2.32 12.24 13.03
C ILE A 47 3.60 12.38 13.84
N ASN A 48 3.58 11.83 15.05
CA ASN A 48 4.68 11.82 16.00
C ASN A 48 5.96 11.30 15.31
N LYS A 49 7.01 12.13 15.28
CA LYS A 49 8.30 11.80 14.64
C LYS A 49 9.07 10.70 15.38
N LYS A 50 8.77 10.49 16.65
CA LYS A 50 9.35 9.44 17.51
C LYS A 50 8.32 8.35 17.82
N GLY A 51 7.24 8.27 17.05
CA GLY A 51 6.18 7.30 17.32
C GLY A 51 6.67 5.87 17.12
N GLU A 52 5.94 4.94 17.71
CA GLU A 52 6.28 3.52 17.76
C GLU A 52 5.36 2.69 16.86
N LEU A 53 4.58 3.33 15.99
CA LEU A 53 3.61 2.66 15.11
C LEU A 53 4.31 1.65 14.22
N GLN A 54 3.91 0.39 14.37
CA GLN A 54 4.37 -0.76 13.60
C GLN A 54 3.30 -1.29 12.66
N ILE A 55 2.04 -1.27 13.10
CA ILE A 55 0.91 -1.82 12.35
C ILE A 55 -0.19 -0.77 12.29
N VAL A 56 -0.57 -0.36 11.07
CA VAL A 56 -1.66 0.58 10.84
C VAL A 56 -2.65 -0.02 9.85
N ILE A 57 -3.84 -0.34 10.34
CA ILE A 57 -4.91 -0.96 9.55
C ILE A 57 -6.11 0.00 9.52
N LEU A 58 -6.31 0.64 8.37
CA LEU A 58 -7.41 1.59 8.12
C LEU A 58 -8.39 1.10 7.05
N ARG A 59 -8.23 -0.14 6.58
CA ARG A 59 -9.00 -0.75 5.51
C ARG A 59 -10.52 -0.64 5.71
N ASP A 60 -11.28 -0.58 4.62
CA ASP A 60 -12.75 -0.60 4.62
C ASP A 60 -13.32 0.60 5.41
N ASN A 61 -13.00 1.80 4.95
CA ASN A 61 -13.51 3.09 5.47
C ASN A 61 -13.81 4.04 4.30
N GLN A 62 -14.06 5.33 4.59
CA GLN A 62 -14.31 6.40 3.62
C GLN A 62 -13.20 7.48 3.71
N LEU A 63 -11.99 7.09 4.13
CA LEU A 63 -10.87 8.01 4.27
C LEU A 63 -10.40 8.49 2.89
N GLU A 64 -9.99 9.75 2.79
CA GLU A 64 -9.71 10.40 1.51
C GLU A 64 -8.48 11.31 1.59
N GLY A 65 -8.13 11.93 0.46
CA GLY A 65 -7.00 12.84 0.37
C GLY A 65 -5.65 12.12 0.29
N TRP A 66 -4.58 12.85 0.61
CA TRP A 66 -3.21 12.40 0.42
C TRP A 66 -2.66 11.75 1.68
N LEU A 67 -1.70 10.83 1.51
CA LEU A 67 -0.89 10.37 2.64
C LEU A 67 -0.07 11.55 3.21
N PRO A 68 -0.08 11.73 4.54
CA PRO A 68 0.64 12.84 5.14
C PRO A 68 2.15 12.61 5.00
N ARG A 69 2.86 13.64 4.51
CA ARG A 69 4.32 13.57 4.32
C ARG A 69 5.07 13.17 5.58
N SER A 70 4.52 13.42 6.77
CA SER A 70 5.10 13.02 8.05
C SER A 70 5.16 11.50 8.28
N LEU A 71 4.45 10.68 7.48
CA LEU A 71 4.66 9.23 7.48
C LEU A 71 6.10 8.87 7.10
N SER A 72 6.77 9.70 6.28
CA SER A 72 8.17 9.49 5.93
C SER A 72 9.13 9.62 7.11
N ASN A 73 8.69 9.98 8.31
CA ASN A 73 9.57 10.00 9.49
C ASN A 73 9.87 8.58 10.01
N TYR A 74 9.10 7.57 9.62
CA TYR A 74 9.20 6.18 10.09
C TYR A 74 10.19 5.33 9.27
N GLN A 75 11.25 5.95 8.73
CA GLN A 75 12.02 5.38 7.62
C GLN A 75 12.65 4.01 7.90
N SER A 76 13.19 3.79 9.10
CA SER A 76 14.07 2.65 9.39
C SER A 76 13.67 1.76 10.58
N LEU A 77 12.71 2.19 11.41
CA LEU A 77 12.36 1.49 12.66
C LEU A 77 10.85 1.33 12.88
N GLY A 78 10.05 1.91 12.00
CA GLY A 78 8.67 2.25 12.30
C GLY A 78 7.68 1.18 11.90
N ILE A 79 7.27 1.26 10.64
CA ILE A 79 6.04 0.61 10.19
C ILE A 79 6.37 -0.66 9.41
N LEU A 80 5.85 -1.78 9.90
CA LEU A 80 5.98 -3.10 9.30
C LEU A 80 4.78 -3.44 8.42
N ASN A 81 3.57 -3.00 8.81
CA ASN A 81 2.34 -3.31 8.10
C ASN A 81 1.46 -2.07 7.90
N LEU A 82 1.18 -1.76 6.63
CA LEU A 82 0.22 -0.75 6.23
C LEU A 82 -0.89 -1.37 5.41
N ASN A 83 -2.12 -1.28 5.91
CA ASN A 83 -3.29 -1.69 5.16
C ASN A 83 -4.33 -0.55 5.11
N PHE A 84 -4.31 0.20 4.02
CA PHE A 84 -5.21 1.32 3.73
C PHE A 84 -6.20 1.00 2.60
N SER A 85 -6.36 -0.28 2.27
CA SER A 85 -7.20 -0.70 1.16
C SER A 85 -8.68 -0.35 1.31
N ASN A 86 -9.39 -0.27 0.20
CA ASN A 86 -10.83 0.02 0.15
C ASN A 86 -11.19 1.32 0.89
N ASN A 87 -10.65 2.42 0.38
CA ASN A 87 -10.84 3.80 0.82
C ASN A 87 -10.91 4.72 -0.41
N LEU A 88 -10.76 6.03 -0.22
CA LEU A 88 -10.81 7.05 -1.28
C LEU A 88 -9.49 7.84 -1.35
N PHE A 89 -8.37 7.27 -0.92
CA PHE A 89 -7.07 7.95 -0.97
C PHE A 89 -6.66 8.27 -2.41
N GLU A 90 -6.01 9.41 -2.59
CA GLU A 90 -5.63 9.96 -3.89
C GLU A 90 -4.18 10.49 -3.89
N GLY A 91 -3.72 10.93 -5.07
CA GLY A 91 -2.38 11.47 -5.27
C GLY A 91 -1.32 10.42 -5.53
N ASP A 92 -0.08 10.89 -5.68
CA ASP A 92 1.12 10.07 -5.88
C ASP A 92 1.79 9.81 -4.52
N ILE A 93 1.45 8.68 -3.93
CA ILE A 93 1.85 8.33 -2.56
C ILE A 93 3.10 7.45 -2.49
N LEU A 94 3.58 6.95 -3.64
CA LEU A 94 4.64 5.95 -3.71
C LEU A 94 5.99 6.52 -3.30
N ILE A 95 6.19 7.83 -3.42
CA ILE A 95 7.40 8.51 -2.90
C ILE A 95 7.51 8.46 -1.38
N ILE A 96 6.39 8.55 -0.66
CA ILE A 96 6.37 8.48 0.82
C ILE A 96 6.56 7.02 1.26
N ILE A 97 5.88 6.11 0.56
CA ILE A 97 5.93 4.67 0.85
C ILE A 97 7.34 4.10 0.63
N GLY A 98 8.03 4.48 -0.45
CA GLY A 98 9.40 4.03 -0.74
C GLY A 98 10.45 4.44 0.29
N GLN A 99 10.08 5.26 1.27
CA GLN A 99 10.95 5.65 2.39
C GLN A 99 10.77 4.75 3.62
N LEU A 100 9.73 3.90 3.67
CA LEU A 100 9.41 3.03 4.81
C LEU A 100 10.15 1.70 4.70
N THR A 101 11.48 1.71 4.79
CA THR A 101 12.35 0.56 4.48
C THR A 101 12.14 -0.69 5.34
N SER A 102 11.47 -0.57 6.50
CA SER A 102 11.08 -1.70 7.35
C SER A 102 9.78 -2.38 6.94
N LEU A 103 9.08 -1.87 5.91
CA LEU A 103 7.76 -2.34 5.55
C LEU A 103 7.81 -3.77 4.99
N GLN A 104 7.00 -4.65 5.57
CA GLN A 104 6.83 -6.05 5.17
C GLN A 104 5.53 -6.25 4.40
N VAL A 105 4.47 -5.56 4.80
CA VAL A 105 3.15 -5.67 4.16
C VAL A 105 2.64 -4.29 3.79
N LEU A 106 2.35 -4.12 2.50
CA LEU A 106 1.68 -2.95 1.97
C LEU A 106 0.43 -3.35 1.19
N ASN A 107 -0.73 -2.92 1.66
CA ASN A 107 -1.97 -3.02 0.92
C ASN A 107 -2.67 -1.66 0.84
N ILE A 108 -2.64 -1.08 -0.35
CA ILE A 108 -3.27 0.21 -0.69
C ILE A 108 -4.23 0.06 -1.87
N SER A 109 -4.67 -1.18 -2.13
CA SER A 109 -5.61 -1.51 -3.19
C SER A 109 -6.97 -0.84 -3.01
N HIS A 110 -7.78 -0.79 -4.08
CA HIS A 110 -9.13 -0.21 -4.04
C HIS A 110 -9.14 1.22 -3.50
N ASN A 111 -8.39 2.10 -4.15
CA ASN A 111 -8.33 3.54 -3.85
C ASN A 111 -8.39 4.34 -5.17
N LYS A 112 -8.13 5.65 -5.11
CA LYS A 112 -8.06 6.56 -6.27
C LYS A 112 -6.64 7.02 -6.54
N LEU A 113 -5.65 6.19 -6.21
CA LEU A 113 -4.24 6.57 -6.31
C LEU A 113 -3.83 6.73 -7.77
N THR A 114 -2.95 7.69 -8.01
CA THR A 114 -2.39 8.00 -9.33
C THR A 114 -0.86 8.10 -9.21
N GLY A 115 -0.19 8.37 -10.31
CA GLY A 115 1.28 8.45 -10.34
C GLY A 115 1.91 7.15 -10.84
N LYS A 116 3.24 7.11 -10.78
CA LYS A 116 4.04 6.00 -11.31
C LYS A 116 4.55 5.13 -10.18
N ILE A 117 4.66 3.83 -10.44
CA ILE A 117 5.48 2.94 -9.61
C ILE A 117 6.94 3.40 -9.75
N ILE A 118 7.53 3.88 -8.66
CA ILE A 118 8.90 4.45 -8.67
C ILE A 118 9.94 3.34 -8.47
N PRO A 119 11.12 3.43 -9.14
CA PRO A 119 12.20 2.46 -8.96
C PRO A 119 12.65 2.29 -7.50
N GLN A 120 12.61 3.36 -6.71
CA GLN A 120 13.03 3.39 -5.31
C GLN A 120 12.19 2.49 -4.38
N LEU A 121 11.09 1.91 -4.85
CA LEU A 121 10.40 0.85 -4.11
C LEU A 121 11.28 -0.39 -3.92
N GLU A 122 12.35 -0.57 -4.70
CA GLU A 122 13.37 -1.59 -4.45
C GLU A 122 14.03 -1.48 -3.06
N ASN A 123 14.02 -0.28 -2.46
CA ASN A 123 14.57 -0.05 -1.12
C ASN A 123 13.74 -0.72 -0.01
N LEU A 124 12.52 -1.19 -0.32
CA LEU A 124 11.67 -1.93 0.62
C LEU A 124 12.14 -3.39 0.68
N SER A 125 13.41 -3.60 1.03
CA SER A 125 14.07 -4.91 0.94
C SER A 125 13.52 -5.98 1.88
N GLN A 126 12.63 -5.61 2.81
CA GLN A 126 11.93 -6.54 3.70
C GLN A 126 10.47 -6.81 3.25
N LEU A 127 10.05 -6.29 2.09
CA LEU A 127 8.68 -6.37 1.64
C LEU A 127 8.32 -7.79 1.20
N GLU A 128 7.32 -8.36 1.85
CA GLU A 128 6.78 -9.70 1.63
C GLU A 128 5.49 -9.68 0.82
N SER A 129 4.67 -8.63 0.98
CA SER A 129 3.38 -8.50 0.30
C SER A 129 3.14 -7.09 -0.20
N LEU A 130 2.86 -6.96 -1.50
CA LEU A 130 2.56 -5.71 -2.18
C LEU A 130 1.24 -5.78 -2.96
N ASP A 131 0.22 -5.07 -2.48
CA ASP A 131 -1.05 -4.91 -3.18
C ASP A 131 -1.32 -3.44 -3.55
N LEU A 132 -1.21 -3.15 -4.84
CA LEU A 132 -1.51 -1.84 -5.45
C LEU A 132 -2.72 -1.92 -6.39
N SER A 133 -3.42 -3.06 -6.42
CA SER A 133 -4.48 -3.32 -7.38
C SER A 133 -5.66 -2.34 -7.27
N MET A 134 -6.48 -2.24 -8.32
CA MET A 134 -7.71 -1.43 -8.30
C MET A 134 -7.44 0.03 -7.93
N ASN A 135 -6.54 0.67 -8.70
CA ASN A 135 -6.17 2.08 -8.58
C ASN A 135 -6.10 2.71 -9.98
N SER A 136 -5.52 3.90 -10.11
CA SER A 136 -5.25 4.58 -11.38
C SER A 136 -3.75 4.85 -11.59
N LEU A 137 -2.88 3.95 -11.10
CA LEU A 137 -1.43 4.02 -11.33
C LEU A 137 -1.12 3.84 -12.81
N TYR A 138 -0.10 4.54 -13.30
CA TYR A 138 0.25 4.54 -14.73
C TYR A 138 1.76 4.47 -14.97
N GLY A 139 2.13 4.22 -16.22
CA GLY A 139 3.53 4.04 -16.62
C GLY A 139 4.00 2.60 -16.47
N LYS A 140 5.32 2.39 -16.55
CA LYS A 140 5.91 1.05 -16.51
C LYS A 140 6.04 0.56 -15.07
N ILE A 141 6.05 -0.77 -14.92
CA ILE A 141 6.55 -1.41 -13.70
C ILE A 141 8.09 -1.35 -13.79
N PRO A 142 8.80 -0.72 -12.83
CA PRO A 142 10.26 -0.66 -12.86
C PRO A 142 10.88 -2.06 -12.74
N GLN A 143 11.97 -2.29 -13.46
CA GLN A 143 12.68 -3.58 -13.46
C GLN A 143 13.37 -3.84 -12.12
N GLU A 144 13.68 -2.77 -11.40
CA GLU A 144 14.23 -2.69 -10.05
C GLU A 144 13.40 -3.48 -9.03
N LEU A 145 12.06 -3.56 -9.21
CA LEU A 145 11.19 -4.32 -8.31
C LEU A 145 11.51 -5.82 -8.32
N ALA A 146 12.17 -6.34 -9.36
CA ALA A 146 12.61 -7.74 -9.40
C ALA A 146 13.71 -8.08 -8.37
N SER A 147 14.30 -7.06 -7.73
CA SER A 147 15.28 -7.22 -6.63
C SER A 147 14.64 -7.41 -5.25
N LEU A 148 13.31 -7.34 -5.14
CA LEU A 148 12.59 -7.60 -3.89
C LEU A 148 12.55 -9.11 -3.62
N ASP A 149 13.65 -9.64 -3.08
CA ASP A 149 13.87 -11.08 -2.93
C ASP A 149 12.88 -11.77 -1.97
N PHE A 150 12.31 -11.03 -1.02
CA PHE A 150 11.33 -11.55 -0.06
C PHE A 150 9.87 -11.39 -0.53
N LEU A 151 9.62 -10.81 -1.71
CA LEU A 151 8.26 -10.51 -2.14
C LEU A 151 7.51 -11.79 -2.56
N GLU A 152 6.64 -12.28 -1.69
CA GLU A 152 5.87 -13.51 -1.91
C GLU A 152 4.51 -13.24 -2.57
N TYR A 153 3.93 -12.06 -2.35
CA TYR A 153 2.66 -11.66 -2.95
C TYR A 153 2.77 -10.32 -3.68
N LEU A 154 2.34 -10.30 -4.93
CA LEU A 154 2.21 -9.09 -5.74
C LEU A 154 0.83 -9.05 -6.40
N ASN A 155 0.16 -7.89 -6.31
CA ASN A 155 -1.01 -7.60 -7.12
C ASN A 155 -1.00 -6.15 -7.60
N LEU A 156 -0.89 -5.98 -8.92
CA LEU A 156 -0.89 -4.71 -9.66
C LEU A 156 -2.09 -4.61 -10.61
N SER A 157 -3.02 -5.57 -10.54
CA SER A 157 -4.16 -5.66 -11.45
C SER A 157 -5.06 -4.42 -11.41
N TYR A 158 -5.81 -4.20 -12.48
CA TYR A 158 -6.78 -3.11 -12.60
C TYR A 158 -6.17 -1.73 -12.30
N ASN A 159 -5.10 -1.41 -13.03
CA ASN A 159 -4.48 -0.09 -13.09
C ASN A 159 -4.37 0.36 -14.56
N LYS A 160 -3.56 1.40 -14.82
CA LYS A 160 -3.25 1.92 -16.16
C LYS A 160 -1.76 1.71 -16.49
N LEU A 161 -1.19 0.61 -16.00
CA LEU A 161 0.22 0.28 -16.21
C LEU A 161 0.44 -0.20 -17.64
N VAL A 162 1.64 0.07 -18.16
CA VAL A 162 1.98 -0.16 -19.57
C VAL A 162 3.35 -0.81 -19.72
N GLY A 163 3.58 -1.49 -20.84
CA GLY A 163 4.88 -2.09 -21.17
C GLY A 163 5.14 -3.42 -20.48
N ASN A 164 6.41 -3.79 -20.38
CA ASN A 164 6.80 -5.14 -20.00
C ASN A 164 6.65 -5.39 -18.50
N ILE A 165 6.20 -6.59 -18.15
CA ILE A 165 6.38 -7.14 -16.80
C ILE A 165 7.89 -7.37 -16.55
N PRO A 166 8.43 -6.98 -15.38
CA PRO A 166 9.80 -7.26 -14.99
C PRO A 166 10.15 -8.75 -15.05
N ILE A 167 11.42 -9.03 -15.32
CA ILE A 167 11.95 -10.40 -15.41
C ILE A 167 12.96 -10.61 -14.29
N GLY A 168 12.91 -11.76 -13.60
CA GLY A 168 13.86 -12.07 -12.53
C GLY A 168 13.24 -12.13 -11.14
N GLY A 169 13.99 -12.70 -10.20
CA GLY A 169 13.59 -12.82 -8.81
C GLY A 169 12.21 -13.46 -8.65
N GLN A 170 11.40 -12.85 -7.78
CA GLN A 170 10.04 -13.32 -7.48
C GLN A 170 9.04 -13.08 -8.63
N PHE A 171 9.35 -12.26 -9.64
CA PHE A 171 8.42 -12.01 -10.75
C PHE A 171 8.09 -13.26 -11.59
N PHE A 172 8.94 -14.29 -11.53
CA PHE A 172 8.65 -15.58 -12.17
C PHE A 172 7.59 -16.43 -11.45
N THR A 173 7.28 -16.11 -10.19
CA THR A 173 6.32 -16.87 -9.38
C THR A 173 4.91 -16.30 -9.46
N PHE A 174 4.77 -15.03 -9.83
CA PHE A 174 3.48 -14.36 -9.94
C PHE A 174 2.70 -14.80 -11.19
N THR A 175 1.38 -14.88 -11.03
CA THR A 175 0.47 -15.32 -12.10
C THR A 175 -0.09 -14.13 -12.87
N ASN A 176 -0.76 -14.39 -14.00
CA ASN A 176 -1.44 -13.34 -14.78
C ASN A 176 -2.47 -12.55 -13.96
N TYR A 177 -3.03 -13.14 -12.89
CA TYR A 177 -3.93 -12.47 -11.96
C TYR A 177 -3.31 -11.20 -11.35
N SER A 178 -2.01 -11.23 -11.06
CA SER A 178 -1.28 -10.09 -10.49
C SER A 178 -1.21 -8.89 -11.45
N PHE A 179 -1.50 -9.06 -12.73
CA PHE A 179 -1.26 -8.05 -13.77
C PHE A 179 -2.49 -7.72 -14.62
N GLU A 180 -3.59 -8.48 -14.47
CA GLU A 180 -4.78 -8.34 -15.30
C GLU A 180 -5.43 -6.95 -15.22
N GLY A 181 -6.25 -6.60 -16.21
CA GLY A 181 -6.91 -5.28 -16.26
C GLY A 181 -6.00 -4.11 -16.63
N ASN A 182 -4.68 -4.31 -16.75
CA ASN A 182 -3.75 -3.35 -17.34
C ASN A 182 -3.63 -3.60 -18.85
N ILE A 183 -4.41 -2.87 -19.66
CA ILE A 183 -4.62 -3.16 -21.09
C ILE A 183 -3.32 -3.12 -21.91
N GLU A 184 -2.40 -2.22 -21.58
CA GLU A 184 -1.13 -2.04 -22.32
C GLU A 184 0.05 -2.80 -21.69
N LEU A 185 -0.21 -3.65 -20.69
CA LEU A 185 0.81 -4.49 -20.08
C LEU A 185 1.03 -5.76 -20.92
N CYS A 186 2.28 -6.19 -21.04
CA CYS A 186 2.65 -7.31 -21.89
C CYS A 186 3.71 -8.22 -21.24
N LEU A 187 3.65 -9.51 -21.59
CA LEU A 187 4.69 -10.48 -21.24
C LEU A 187 5.92 -10.26 -22.13
N HIS A 188 7.11 -10.47 -21.60
CA HIS A 188 8.35 -10.30 -22.37
C HIS A 188 8.63 -11.51 -23.27
N PRO A 189 9.09 -11.32 -24.53
CA PRO A 189 9.14 -10.05 -25.26
C PRO A 189 7.72 -9.54 -25.57
N CYS A 190 7.50 -8.21 -25.49
CA CYS A 190 6.21 -7.49 -25.49
C CYS A 190 5.37 -7.68 -26.77
N ASN A 191 4.98 -8.92 -27.01
CA ASN A 191 4.32 -9.40 -28.21
C ASN A 191 2.95 -9.99 -27.86
N THR A 192 2.67 -10.16 -26.56
CA THR A 192 1.42 -10.73 -26.04
C THR A 192 0.93 -9.90 -24.86
N SER A 193 -0.33 -9.46 -24.90
CA SER A 193 -0.98 -8.82 -23.76
C SER A 193 -1.19 -9.82 -22.64
N VAL A 194 -1.23 -9.35 -21.39
CA VAL A 194 -1.58 -10.22 -20.26
C VAL A 194 -2.98 -10.82 -20.49
N PRO A 195 -3.14 -12.15 -20.53
CA PRO A 195 -4.45 -12.77 -20.69
C PRO A 195 -5.36 -12.38 -19.52
N SER A 196 -6.61 -12.01 -19.81
CA SER A 196 -7.62 -11.87 -18.77
C SER A 196 -7.86 -13.23 -18.12
N VAL A 197 -7.87 -13.28 -16.79
CA VAL A 197 -8.27 -14.51 -16.08
C VAL A 197 -9.78 -14.62 -16.23
N ASN A 198 -10.23 -15.24 -17.33
CA ASN A 198 -11.64 -15.56 -17.47
C ASN A 198 -12.02 -16.45 -16.28
N ASN A 199 -12.99 -16.00 -15.48
CA ASN A 199 -13.72 -16.84 -14.53
C ASN A 199 -14.42 -17.97 -15.30
N THR A 200 -13.65 -18.96 -15.70
CA THR A 200 -14.16 -20.27 -16.10
C THR A 200 -14.32 -21.06 -14.81
N THR A 201 -15.49 -20.85 -14.21
CA THR A 201 -16.33 -21.86 -13.53
C THR A 201 -15.63 -22.90 -12.65
N ILE A 202 -16.02 -22.86 -11.36
CA ILE A 202 -16.20 -24.03 -10.48
C ILE A 202 -16.81 -25.21 -11.24
#